data_AF-A0A8I1SCS3-F1
#
_entry.id   AF-A0A8I1SCS3-F1
#
_cell.length_a   1.000
_cell.length_b   1.000
_cell.length_c   1.000
_cell.angle_alpha   90.00
_cell.angle_beta   90.00
_cell.angle_gamma   90.00
#
_symmetry.space_group_name_H-M   'P 1'
#
loop_
_entity.id
_entity.type
_entity.pdbx_description
1 polymer ?
#
loop_
_entity_poly.entity_id
_entity_poly.type
_entity_poly.pdbx_seq_one_letter_code
_entity_poly.pdbx_strand_id
1 'polypeptide(L)'
;SGHGPTAAARVLAAHRESLADTLAAADATVETWLTPADLIDWIRGSYDPASIPITQKLNSARRADSTRPTSPTDDLMPAGSPAGPIAVAESWSHVRTDSVFHQVLWISDWPRFDTHPAFLAPLLLPAGATVTTALIYEPIPTPVALRQIGRDKVAQTSDAALRGRLGTLDTAEQAARAADTAQREAELAAGHLDMRHTALIAITAATQEDLADAATRIRQAAAAAGTDTRILYGQQLAALSATVLPAGCRL
;
A
#
# COMPACT_ATOMS: atom_id res chain seq x y z
N SER A 1 7.63 34.54 -6.58
CA SER A 1 8.91 33.81 -6.47
C SER A 1 8.70 32.58 -5.59
N GLY A 2 8.22 31.47 -6.16
CA GLY A 2 7.79 30.32 -5.34
C GLY A 2 7.35 29.09 -6.13
N HIS A 3 7.91 28.87 -7.31
CA HIS A 3 7.60 27.70 -8.13
C HIS A 3 8.85 26.83 -8.28
N GLY A 4 8.68 25.52 -8.35
CA GLY A 4 9.77 24.56 -8.57
C GLY A 4 10.13 23.69 -7.36
N PRO A 5 11.09 22.77 -7.53
CA PRO A 5 11.43 21.74 -6.54
C PRO A 5 11.86 22.32 -5.19
N THR A 6 12.52 23.48 -5.19
CA THR A 6 12.93 24.18 -3.95
C THR A 6 11.72 24.67 -3.14
N ALA A 7 10.68 25.16 -3.81
CA ALA A 7 9.46 25.59 -3.14
C ALA A 7 8.68 24.40 -2.59
N ALA A 8 8.60 23.30 -3.35
CA ALA A 8 8.01 22.04 -2.89
C ALA A 8 8.76 21.48 -1.68
N ALA A 9 10.10 21.45 -1.71
CA ALA A 9 10.92 20.99 -0.59
C ALA A 9 10.67 21.82 0.68
N ARG A 10 10.52 23.14 0.56
CA ARG A 10 10.19 24.01 1.69
C ARG A 10 8.80 23.71 2.27
N VAL A 11 7.80 23.47 1.42
CA VAL A 11 6.45 23.08 1.88
C VAL A 11 6.49 21.72 2.58
N LEU A 12 7.21 20.75 2.02
CA LEU A 12 7.38 19.44 2.64
C LEU A 12 8.10 19.51 3.99
N ALA A 13 9.11 20.38 4.12
CA ALA A 13 9.80 20.60 5.38
C ALA A 13 8.87 21.17 6.47
N ALA A 14 8.06 22.16 6.13
CA ALA A 14 7.06 22.69 7.06
C ALA A 14 6.00 21.64 7.45
N HIS A 15 5.57 20.83 6.48
CA HIS A 15 4.62 19.75 6.73
C HIS A 15 5.21 18.64 7.62
N ARG A 16 6.51 18.33 7.44
CA ARG A 16 7.26 17.37 8.27
C ARG A 16 7.20 17.76 9.74
N GLU A 17 7.39 19.04 10.06
CA GLU A 17 7.35 19.55 11.44
C GLU A 17 5.95 19.41 12.05
N SER A 18 4.90 19.76 11.30
CA SER A 18 3.51 19.67 11.77
C SER A 18 2.93 18.25 11.84
N LEU A 19 3.52 17.28 11.11
CA LEU A 19 3.01 15.91 11.05
C LEU A 19 3.10 15.21 12.41
N ALA A 20 4.17 15.45 13.16
CA ALA A 20 4.36 14.84 14.48
C ALA A 20 3.23 15.21 15.44
N ASP A 21 2.84 16.49 15.47
CA ASP A 21 1.73 16.98 16.31
C ASP A 21 0.38 16.40 15.87
N THR A 22 0.18 16.24 14.56
CA THR A 22 -1.06 15.68 14.01
C THR A 22 -1.19 14.19 14.34
N LEU A 23 -0.09 13.44 14.28
CA LEU A 23 -0.06 12.00 14.59
C LEU A 23 -0.18 11.73 16.09
N ALA A 24 0.27 12.65 16.95
CA ALA A 24 0.13 12.51 18.40
C ALA A 24 -1.35 12.41 18.84
N ALA A 25 -2.27 13.08 18.13
CA ALA A 25 -3.71 12.97 18.38
C ALA A 25 -4.28 11.56 18.09
N ALA A 26 -3.53 10.71 17.37
CA ALA A 26 -3.85 9.33 17.06
C ALA A 26 -3.00 8.34 17.88
N ASP A 27 -2.40 8.77 18.99
CA ASP A 27 -1.46 7.99 19.82
C ASP A 27 -0.27 7.41 19.04
N ALA A 28 0.09 8.05 17.91
CA ALA A 28 1.23 7.66 17.09
C ALA A 28 2.45 8.55 17.36
N THR A 29 3.59 7.92 17.60
CA THR A 29 4.87 8.61 17.84
C THR A 29 5.78 8.53 16.63
N VAL A 30 6.27 9.67 16.15
CA VAL A 30 7.31 9.72 15.11
C VAL A 30 8.67 9.51 15.77
N GLU A 31 9.27 8.34 15.58
CA GLU A 31 10.61 8.03 16.13
C GLU A 31 11.71 8.76 15.37
N THR A 32 11.80 8.51 14.06
CA THR A 32 12.85 9.06 13.20
C THR A 32 12.35 9.28 11.78
N TRP A 33 13.01 10.18 11.07
CA TRP A 33 12.77 10.39 9.64
C TRP A 33 13.81 9.65 8.82
N LEU A 34 13.38 8.96 7.76
CA LEU A 34 14.28 8.28 6.85
C LEU A 34 15.26 9.28 6.22
N THR A 35 16.54 8.98 6.34
CA THR A 35 17.60 9.67 5.62
C THR A 35 17.64 9.19 4.16
N PRO A 36 18.35 9.90 3.26
CA PRO A 36 18.58 9.41 1.91
C PRO A 36 19.23 8.01 1.87
N ALA A 37 20.09 7.68 2.83
CA ALA A 37 20.72 6.37 2.93
C ALA A 37 19.68 5.29 3.31
N ASP A 38 18.84 5.57 4.31
CA ASP A 38 17.77 4.65 4.71
C ASP A 38 16.81 4.38 3.55
N LEU A 39 16.51 5.41 2.74
CA LEU A 39 15.68 5.26 1.55
C LEU A 39 16.35 4.38 0.48
N ILE A 40 17.66 4.54 0.24
CA ILE A 40 18.39 3.68 -0.70
C ILE A 40 18.37 2.22 -0.25
N ASP A 41 18.63 1.98 1.03
CA ASP A 41 18.62 0.64 1.63
C ASP A 41 17.22 0.04 1.58
N TRP A 42 16.17 0.82 1.83
CA TRP A 42 14.78 0.39 1.68
C TRP A 42 14.47 -0.02 0.24
N ILE A 43 14.76 0.84 -0.74
CA ILE A 43 14.48 0.58 -2.16
C ILE A 43 15.21 -0.68 -2.62
N ARG A 44 16.50 -0.81 -2.29
CA ARG A 44 17.30 -1.98 -2.66
C ARG A 44 16.75 -3.25 -2.01
N GLY A 45 16.50 -3.24 -0.70
CA GLY A 45 15.96 -4.39 0.02
C GLY A 45 14.56 -4.79 -0.45
N SER A 46 13.79 -3.83 -0.96
CA SER A 46 12.46 -4.06 -1.51
C SER A 46 12.47 -4.83 -2.84
N TYR A 47 13.44 -4.54 -3.71
CA TYR A 47 13.59 -5.22 -5.01
C TYR A 47 14.50 -6.46 -4.94
N ASP A 48 15.37 -6.56 -3.95
CA ASP A 48 16.20 -7.74 -3.70
C ASP A 48 16.39 -7.97 -2.19
N PRO A 49 15.46 -8.66 -1.51
CA PRO A 49 15.59 -8.99 -0.10
C PRO A 49 16.82 -9.85 0.23
N ALA A 50 17.32 -10.64 -0.72
CA ALA A 50 18.52 -11.45 -0.52
C ALA A 50 19.79 -10.60 -0.38
N SER A 51 19.76 -9.35 -0.86
CA SER A 51 20.86 -8.39 -0.69
C SER A 51 20.96 -7.80 0.72
N ILE A 52 19.88 -7.83 1.53
CA ILE A 52 19.82 -7.17 2.84
C ILE A 52 20.93 -7.66 3.79
N PRO A 53 21.13 -8.98 4.02
CA PRO A 53 22.17 -9.45 4.93
C PRO A 53 23.59 -9.10 4.47
N ILE A 54 23.81 -9.02 3.15
CA ILE A 54 25.11 -8.68 2.56
C ILE A 54 25.40 -7.19 2.81
N THR A 55 24.43 -6.32 2.53
CA THR A 55 24.54 -4.87 2.73
C THR A 55 24.73 -4.53 4.20
N GLN A 56 23.98 -5.16 5.11
CA GLN A 56 24.13 -4.96 6.56
C GLN A 56 25.53 -5.37 7.06
N LYS A 57 26.05 -6.52 6.62
CA LYS A 57 27.42 -6.96 6.95
C LYS A 57 28.46 -5.96 6.44
N LEU A 58 28.35 -5.51 5.19
CA LEU A 58 29.28 -4.53 4.61
C LEU A 58 29.26 -3.20 5.37
N ASN A 59 28.07 -2.70 5.72
CA ASN A 59 27.90 -1.47 6.48
C ASN A 59 28.46 -1.60 7.91
N SER A 60 28.28 -2.76 8.55
CA SER A 60 28.86 -3.04 9.87
C SER A 60 30.39 -3.09 9.84
N ALA A 61 30.99 -3.68 8.80
CA ALA A 61 32.44 -3.74 8.63
C ALA A 61 33.05 -2.35 8.36
N ARG A 62 32.39 -1.52 7.53
CA ARG A 62 32.81 -0.13 7.30
C ARG A 62 32.81 0.70 8.57
N ARG A 63 31.78 0.53 9.42
CA ARG A 63 31.71 1.22 10.73
C ARG A 63 32.79 0.76 11.71
N ALA A 64 33.17 -0.52 11.68
CA ALA A 64 34.24 -1.04 12.53
C ALA A 64 35.64 -0.57 12.11
N ASP A 65 35.85 -0.33 10.80
CA ASP A 65 37.13 0.15 10.24
C ASP A 65 37.29 1.68 10.30
N SER A 66 36.19 2.42 10.52
CA SER A 66 36.23 3.88 10.71
C SER A 66 36.62 4.26 12.14
N THR A 67 37.90 4.55 12.38
CA THR A 67 38.37 5.20 13.63
C THR A 67 38.14 6.72 13.66
N ARG A 68 37.41 7.26 12.68
CA ARG A 68 37.14 8.69 12.54
C ARG A 68 35.75 8.99 13.10
N PRO A 69 35.55 10.08 13.87
CA PRO A 69 34.20 10.51 14.24
C PRO A 69 33.40 10.70 12.96
N THR A 70 32.44 9.80 12.73
CA THR A 70 31.55 9.82 11.56
C THR A 70 30.78 11.12 11.60
N SER A 71 31.11 12.04 10.69
CA SER A 71 30.19 13.13 10.39
C SER A 71 28.92 12.49 9.79
N PRO A 72 27.70 13.04 9.98
CA PRO A 72 26.47 12.48 9.40
C PRO A 72 26.51 12.28 7.88
N THR A 73 27.52 12.85 7.22
CA THR A 73 27.78 12.77 5.79
C THR A 73 28.71 11.62 5.37
N ASP A 74 29.44 10.96 6.29
CA ASP A 74 30.40 9.89 5.97
C ASP A 74 29.73 8.52 5.75
N ASP A 75 28.52 8.31 6.27
CA ASP A 75 27.71 7.10 6.04
C ASP A 75 26.90 7.17 4.72
N LEU A 76 27.04 8.26 3.96
CA LEU A 76 26.40 8.38 2.67
C LEU A 76 27.11 7.46 1.67
N MET A 77 26.42 6.42 1.21
CA MET A 77 26.68 5.88 -0.13
C MET A 77 26.84 7.07 -1.08
N PRO A 78 27.89 7.10 -1.91
CA PRO A 78 28.18 8.27 -2.74
C PRO A 78 26.93 8.68 -3.50
N ALA A 79 26.58 9.96 -3.40
CA ALA A 79 25.42 10.52 -4.08
C ALA A 79 25.47 10.10 -5.57
N GLY A 80 24.53 9.24 -5.98
CA GLY A 80 24.50 8.67 -7.34
C GLY A 80 24.61 7.15 -7.44
N SER A 81 24.77 6.39 -6.35
CA SER A 81 24.61 4.93 -6.43
C SER A 81 23.16 4.56 -6.80
N PRO A 82 22.93 3.71 -7.82
CA PRO A 82 21.59 3.31 -8.21
C PRO A 82 20.92 2.54 -7.08
N ALA A 83 19.77 3.04 -6.60
CA ALA A 83 18.99 2.44 -5.52
C ALA A 83 18.08 1.32 -6.00
N GLY A 84 17.64 1.38 -7.27
CA GLY A 84 16.78 0.38 -7.90
C GLY A 84 17.55 -0.87 -8.35
N PRO A 85 16.82 -1.89 -8.85
CA PRO A 85 17.40 -3.13 -9.33
C PRO A 85 18.26 -2.88 -10.58
N ILE A 86 19.26 -3.74 -10.79
CA ILE A 86 20.14 -3.66 -11.97
C ILE A 86 19.45 -4.24 -13.20
N ALA A 87 18.77 -5.37 -13.03
CA ALA A 87 18.05 -6.06 -14.08
C ALA A 87 16.58 -6.25 -13.70
N VAL A 88 15.70 -6.00 -14.66
CA VAL A 88 14.26 -6.21 -14.54
C VAL A 88 13.76 -7.00 -15.75
N ALA A 89 13.04 -8.09 -15.50
CA ALA A 89 12.36 -8.86 -16.52
C ALA A 89 10.90 -9.07 -16.12
N GLU A 90 10.00 -8.32 -16.75
CA GLU A 90 8.57 -8.44 -16.52
C GLU A 90 7.97 -9.57 -17.37
N SER A 91 7.19 -10.42 -16.71
CA SER A 91 6.32 -11.43 -17.32
C SER A 91 4.86 -11.07 -17.08
N TRP A 92 3.94 -11.78 -17.72
CA TRP A 92 2.51 -11.47 -17.61
C TRP A 92 1.98 -11.52 -16.18
N SER A 93 2.44 -12.46 -15.36
CA SER A 93 1.92 -12.71 -14.00
C SER A 93 2.92 -12.45 -12.88
N HIS A 94 4.17 -12.11 -13.20
CA HIS A 94 5.22 -11.87 -12.21
C HIS A 94 6.31 -10.98 -12.82
N VAL A 95 7.20 -10.46 -11.99
CA VAL A 95 8.39 -9.72 -12.43
C VAL A 95 9.62 -10.28 -11.71
N ARG A 96 10.72 -10.44 -12.44
CA ARG A 96 12.01 -10.80 -11.85
C ARG A 96 12.86 -9.53 -11.73
N THR A 97 13.42 -9.31 -10.55
CA THR A 97 14.40 -8.24 -10.30
C THR A 97 15.65 -8.87 -9.72
N ASP A 98 16.79 -8.64 -10.37
CA ASP A 98 18.09 -9.19 -9.99
C ASP A 98 18.05 -10.70 -9.69
N SER A 99 18.04 -11.05 -8.39
CA SER A 99 18.13 -12.41 -7.88
C SER A 99 16.79 -13.05 -7.46
N VAL A 100 15.67 -12.30 -7.50
CA VAL A 100 14.38 -12.73 -6.95
C VAL A 100 13.21 -12.54 -7.92
N PHE A 101 12.10 -13.23 -7.62
CA PHE A 101 10.84 -13.14 -8.36
C PHE A 101 9.75 -12.53 -7.47
N HIS A 102 8.92 -11.68 -8.07
CA HIS A 102 7.82 -10.99 -7.42
C HIS A 102 6.49 -11.25 -8.12
N GLN A 103 5.42 -11.39 -7.36
CA GLN A 103 4.04 -11.31 -7.85
C GLN A 103 3.24 -10.37 -6.97
N VAL A 104 2.48 -9.47 -7.59
CA VAL A 104 1.63 -8.51 -6.90
C VAL A 104 0.16 -8.87 -7.07
N LEU A 105 -0.52 -8.97 -5.93
CA LEU A 105 -1.96 -9.14 -5.82
C LEU A 105 -2.61 -7.81 -5.43
N TRP A 106 -3.75 -7.50 -6.01
CA TRP A 106 -4.66 -6.45 -5.59
C TRP A 106 -5.80 -7.05 -4.78
N ILE A 107 -6.08 -6.52 -3.59
CA ILE A 107 -7.30 -6.86 -2.85
C ILE A 107 -8.45 -6.08 -3.49
N SER A 108 -9.27 -6.78 -4.27
CA SER A 108 -10.37 -6.19 -5.02
C SER A 108 -11.66 -6.05 -4.23
N ASP A 109 -11.84 -6.87 -3.19
CA ASP A 109 -13.00 -6.80 -2.32
C ASP A 109 -12.59 -7.15 -0.88
N TRP A 110 -13.16 -6.42 0.07
CA TRP A 110 -12.94 -6.62 1.50
C TRP A 110 -14.06 -7.46 2.12
N PRO A 111 -13.88 -7.98 3.36
CA PRO A 111 -14.93 -8.75 4.01
C PRO A 111 -16.19 -7.90 4.16
N ARG A 112 -17.31 -8.42 3.66
CA ARG A 112 -18.62 -7.73 3.67
C ARG A 112 -19.42 -7.93 4.96
N PHE A 113 -18.77 -8.50 5.97
CA PHE A 113 -19.34 -8.75 7.28
C PHE A 113 -18.42 -8.14 8.34
N ASP A 114 -19.01 -7.77 9.47
CA ASP A 114 -18.24 -7.21 10.58
C ASP A 114 -17.20 -8.22 11.05
N THR A 115 -15.92 -7.83 11.00
CA THR A 115 -14.79 -8.71 11.28
C THR A 115 -13.70 -7.94 12.01
N HIS A 116 -13.04 -8.61 12.94
CA HIS A 116 -11.93 -8.01 13.66
C HIS A 116 -10.73 -7.80 12.70
N PRO A 117 -10.04 -6.64 12.72
CA PRO A 117 -8.93 -6.32 11.79
C PRO A 117 -7.82 -7.36 11.70
N ALA A 118 -7.71 -8.23 12.71
CA ALA A 118 -6.80 -9.39 12.70
C ALA A 118 -7.01 -10.36 11.53
N PHE A 119 -8.11 -10.27 10.77
CA PHE A 119 -8.31 -11.05 9.54
C PHE A 119 -7.19 -10.83 8.49
N LEU A 120 -6.47 -9.70 8.55
CA LEU A 120 -5.33 -9.39 7.69
C LEU A 120 -4.05 -10.13 8.09
N ALA A 121 -3.90 -10.56 9.35
CA ALA A 121 -2.69 -11.22 9.84
C ALA A 121 -2.18 -12.39 8.97
N PRO A 122 -3.03 -13.33 8.51
CA PRO A 122 -2.57 -14.43 7.65
C PRO A 122 -2.08 -13.97 6.25
N LEU A 123 -2.42 -12.76 5.82
CA LEU A 123 -1.93 -12.17 4.56
C LEU A 123 -0.59 -11.47 4.73
N LEU A 124 -0.33 -10.92 5.93
CA LEU A 124 0.87 -10.15 6.24
C LEU A 124 2.06 -11.02 6.68
N LEU A 125 1.77 -12.16 7.31
CA LEU A 125 2.78 -13.07 7.87
C LEU A 125 2.76 -14.45 7.20
N PRO A 126 2.80 -14.57 5.86
CA PRO A 126 2.76 -15.87 5.22
C PRO A 126 4.10 -16.59 5.38
N ALA A 127 4.02 -17.88 5.70
CA ALA A 127 5.20 -18.72 5.79
C ALA A 127 5.85 -18.92 4.41
N GLY A 128 7.18 -18.76 4.34
CA GLY A 128 8.00 -19.18 3.18
C GLY A 128 8.18 -18.16 2.06
N ALA A 129 7.72 -16.91 2.22
CA ALA A 129 8.01 -15.82 1.28
C ALA A 129 8.14 -14.49 2.02
N THR A 130 8.82 -13.52 1.42
CA THR A 130 8.79 -12.13 1.91
C THR A 130 7.54 -11.46 1.36
N VAL A 131 6.73 -10.87 2.22
CA VAL A 131 5.52 -10.15 1.83
C VAL A 131 5.56 -8.71 2.29
N THR A 132 5.31 -7.81 1.34
CA THR A 132 5.13 -6.39 1.57
C THR A 132 3.71 -6.04 1.20
N THR A 133 2.98 -5.37 2.09
CA THR A 133 1.62 -4.92 1.83
C THR A 133 1.56 -3.40 1.87
N ALA A 134 0.92 -2.80 0.87
CA ALA A 134 0.67 -1.38 0.81
C ALA A 134 -0.83 -1.13 0.85
N LEU A 135 -1.25 -0.24 1.73
CA LEU A 135 -2.61 0.29 1.79
C LEU A 135 -2.56 1.79 1.52
N ILE A 136 -2.98 2.16 0.31
CA ILE A 136 -2.87 3.52 -0.20
C ILE A 136 -4.23 4.18 -0.07
N TYR A 137 -4.31 5.22 0.76
CA TYR A 137 -5.52 6.02 0.93
C TYR A 137 -5.44 7.32 0.12
N GLU A 138 -6.50 7.64 -0.61
CA GLU A 138 -6.67 8.88 -1.34
C GLU A 138 -7.96 9.59 -0.89
N PRO A 139 -7.86 10.81 -0.34
CA PRO A 139 -9.05 11.56 0.08
C PRO A 139 -9.90 11.94 -1.12
N ILE A 140 -11.21 11.69 -0.99
CA ILE A 140 -12.21 12.14 -1.94
C ILE A 140 -12.71 13.50 -1.46
N PRO A 141 -12.60 14.57 -2.28
CA PRO A 141 -13.12 15.88 -1.89
C PRO A 141 -14.61 15.81 -1.53
N THR A 142 -15.01 16.41 -0.41
CA THR A 142 -16.39 16.36 0.10
C THR A 142 -17.46 16.68 -0.96
N PRO A 143 -17.32 17.70 -1.83
CA PRO A 143 -18.31 17.98 -2.87
C PRO A 143 -18.44 16.85 -3.91
N VAL A 144 -17.36 16.09 -4.15
CA VAL A 144 -17.36 14.93 -5.05
C VAL A 144 -18.04 13.75 -4.38
N ALA A 145 -17.71 13.49 -3.11
CA ALA A 145 -18.31 12.41 -2.32
C ALA A 145 -19.83 12.57 -2.17
N LEU A 146 -20.31 13.77 -1.83
CA LEU A 146 -21.75 14.07 -1.72
C LEU A 146 -22.49 13.87 -3.05
N ARG A 147 -21.89 14.23 -4.17
CA ARG A 147 -22.46 13.98 -5.50
C ARG A 147 -22.53 12.47 -5.80
N GLN A 148 -21.52 11.71 -5.41
CA GLN A 148 -21.53 10.25 -5.59
C GLN A 148 -22.62 9.59 -4.76
N ILE A 149 -22.71 9.93 -3.46
CA ILE A 149 -23.76 9.45 -2.56
C ILE A 149 -25.16 9.79 -3.10
N GLY A 150 -25.35 11.03 -3.59
CA GLY A 150 -26.61 11.44 -4.21
C GLY A 150 -26.98 10.58 -5.42
N ARG A 151 -26.01 10.26 -6.29
CA ARG A 151 -26.24 9.35 -7.43
C ARG A 151 -26.57 7.93 -6.97
N ASP A 152 -25.84 7.40 -5.99
CA ASP A 152 -26.05 6.07 -5.42
C ASP A 152 -27.47 5.95 -4.85
N LYS A 153 -27.93 6.96 -4.08
CA LYS A 153 -29.28 7.00 -3.50
C LYS A 153 -30.38 7.06 -4.56
N VAL A 154 -30.20 7.88 -5.62
CA VAL A 154 -31.17 7.96 -6.72
C VAL A 154 -31.28 6.62 -7.44
N ALA A 155 -30.15 5.96 -7.72
CA ALA A 155 -30.13 4.63 -8.32
C ALA A 155 -30.82 3.60 -7.43
N GLN A 156 -30.47 3.53 -6.15
CA GLN A 156 -31.09 2.62 -5.17
C GLN A 156 -32.61 2.83 -5.05
N THR A 157 -33.07 4.08 -5.03
CA THR A 157 -34.50 4.44 -4.95
C THR A 157 -35.25 4.03 -6.22
N SER A 158 -34.65 4.27 -7.39
CA SER A 158 -35.21 3.85 -8.67
C SER A 158 -35.34 2.33 -8.77
N ASP A 159 -34.29 1.60 -8.39
CA ASP A 159 -34.28 0.14 -8.38
C ASP A 159 -35.30 -0.43 -7.39
N ALA A 160 -35.42 0.16 -6.20
CA ALA A 160 -36.44 -0.22 -5.22
C ALA A 160 -37.87 0.02 -5.75
N ALA A 161 -38.11 1.15 -6.42
CA ALA A 161 -39.41 1.45 -7.02
C ALA A 161 -39.79 0.47 -8.14
N LEU A 162 -38.84 0.09 -8.99
CA LEU A 162 -39.04 -0.93 -10.03
C LEU A 162 -39.35 -2.31 -9.40
N ARG A 163 -38.62 -2.71 -8.37
CA ARG A 163 -38.85 -3.98 -7.66
C ARG A 163 -40.20 -4.02 -6.97
N GLY A 164 -40.61 -2.91 -6.33
CA GLY A 164 -41.94 -2.78 -5.76
C GLY A 164 -43.05 -2.96 -6.79
N ARG A 165 -42.89 -2.43 -8.01
CA ARG A 165 -43.83 -2.65 -9.13
C ARG A 165 -43.86 -4.10 -9.60
N LEU A 166 -42.73 -4.80 -9.52
CA LEU A 166 -42.61 -6.22 -9.89
C LEU A 166 -43.01 -7.18 -8.76
N GLY A 167 -43.29 -6.68 -7.55
CA GLY A 167 -43.61 -7.50 -6.39
C GLY A 167 -42.41 -8.24 -5.79
N THR A 168 -41.18 -7.82 -6.10
CA THR A 168 -39.95 -8.46 -5.62
C THR A 168 -39.52 -7.85 -4.29
N LEU A 169 -39.20 -8.69 -3.31
CA LEU A 169 -38.68 -8.25 -2.01
C LEU A 169 -37.23 -7.76 -2.11
N ASP A 170 -36.83 -6.92 -1.15
CA ASP A 170 -35.44 -6.50 -0.96
C ASP A 170 -34.57 -7.68 -0.53
N THR A 171 -33.38 -7.79 -1.14
CA THR A 171 -32.37 -8.75 -0.69
C THR A 171 -31.58 -8.19 0.50
N ALA A 172 -30.99 -9.07 1.31
CA ALA A 172 -30.11 -8.64 2.40
C ALA A 172 -28.93 -7.76 1.90
N GLU A 173 -28.42 -8.05 0.70
CA GLU A 173 -27.36 -7.26 0.08
C GLU A 173 -27.83 -5.83 -0.26
N GLN A 174 -29.08 -5.65 -0.71
CA GLN A 174 -29.63 -4.32 -0.99
C GLN A 174 -29.83 -3.52 0.30
N ALA A 175 -30.34 -4.15 1.35
CA ALA A 175 -30.48 -3.53 2.67
C ALA A 175 -29.11 -3.08 3.23
N ALA A 176 -28.09 -3.93 3.14
CA ALA A 176 -26.72 -3.59 3.54
C ALA A 176 -26.17 -2.40 2.74
N ARG A 177 -26.28 -2.41 1.41
CA ARG A 177 -25.83 -1.29 0.56
C ARG A 177 -26.53 0.03 0.87
N ALA A 178 -27.81 0.00 1.25
CA ALA A 178 -28.54 1.21 1.65
C ALA A 178 -28.05 1.73 3.00
N ALA A 179 -27.80 0.82 3.97
CA ALA A 179 -27.22 1.16 5.26
C ALA A 179 -25.82 1.78 5.11
N ASP A 180 -24.96 1.18 4.29
CA ASP A 180 -23.60 1.69 4.02
C ASP A 180 -23.62 3.10 3.41
N THR A 181 -24.51 3.35 2.45
CA THR A 181 -24.65 4.70 1.85
C THR A 181 -25.16 5.73 2.85
N ALA A 182 -26.08 5.34 3.74
CA ALA A 182 -26.56 6.21 4.82
C ALA A 182 -25.46 6.51 5.85
N GLN A 183 -24.67 5.50 6.21
CA GLN A 183 -23.54 5.64 7.12
C GLN A 183 -22.48 6.59 6.54
N ARG A 184 -22.08 6.41 5.27
CA ARG A 184 -21.13 7.30 4.59
C ARG A 184 -21.60 8.76 4.57
N GLU A 185 -22.89 9.01 4.37
CA GLU A 185 -23.44 10.36 4.41
C GLU A 185 -23.39 10.96 5.83
N ALA A 186 -23.75 10.18 6.85
CA ALA A 186 -23.69 10.62 8.24
C ALA A 186 -22.25 10.95 8.68
N GLU A 187 -21.27 10.14 8.26
CA GLU A 187 -19.85 10.37 8.54
C GLU A 187 -19.34 11.66 7.88
N LEU A 188 -19.69 11.90 6.62
CA LEU A 188 -19.37 13.16 5.95
C LEU A 188 -20.02 14.36 6.64
N ALA A 189 -21.26 14.22 7.11
CA ALA A 189 -21.96 15.28 7.85
C ALA A 189 -21.31 15.55 9.22
N ALA A 190 -20.72 14.54 9.84
CA ALA A 190 -19.93 14.65 11.07
C ALA A 190 -18.54 15.29 10.86
N GLY A 191 -18.16 15.57 9.60
CA GLY A 191 -16.88 16.19 9.26
C GLY A 191 -15.77 15.18 8.93
N HIS A 192 -16.08 13.89 8.85
CA HIS A 192 -15.13 12.90 8.35
C HIS A 192 -14.92 13.05 6.83
N LEU A 193 -13.82 12.50 6.33
CA LEU A 193 -13.48 12.50 4.91
C LEU A 193 -13.71 11.11 4.34
N ASP A 194 -14.36 11.06 3.18
CA ASP A 194 -14.45 9.85 2.38
C ASP A 194 -13.09 9.56 1.73
N MET A 195 -12.67 8.29 1.75
CA MET A 195 -11.33 7.86 1.34
C MET A 195 -11.44 6.71 0.35
N ARG A 196 -10.90 6.90 -0.84
CA ARG A 196 -10.62 5.78 -1.75
C ARG A 196 -9.41 5.04 -1.19
N HIS A 197 -9.41 3.72 -1.29
CA HIS A 197 -8.26 2.93 -0.89
C HIS A 197 -7.90 1.89 -1.93
N THR A 198 -6.61 1.60 -2.03
CA THR A 198 -6.06 0.51 -2.85
C THR A 198 -5.15 -0.32 -1.96
N ALA A 199 -5.37 -1.64 -1.92
CA ALA A 199 -4.53 -2.56 -1.18
C ALA A 199 -3.79 -3.52 -2.11
N LEU A 200 -2.47 -3.53 -2.00
CA LEU A 200 -1.57 -4.35 -2.80
C LEU A 200 -0.73 -5.23 -1.90
N ILE A 201 -0.50 -6.47 -2.33
CA ILE A 201 0.35 -7.45 -1.66
C ILE A 201 1.43 -7.87 -2.64
N ALA A 202 2.67 -7.46 -2.40
CA ALA A 202 3.84 -7.93 -3.15
C ALA A 202 4.43 -9.15 -2.45
N ILE A 203 4.51 -10.25 -3.20
CA ILE A 203 5.04 -11.53 -2.76
C ILE A 203 6.37 -11.72 -3.43
N THR A 204 7.42 -11.97 -2.65
CA THR A 204 8.79 -12.12 -3.14
C THR A 204 9.36 -13.47 -2.73
N ALA A 205 9.94 -14.19 -3.69
CA ALA A 205 10.60 -15.47 -3.46
C ALA A 205 11.85 -15.64 -4.34
N ALA A 206 12.74 -16.55 -3.93
CA ALA A 206 13.99 -16.82 -4.65
C ALA A 206 13.79 -17.62 -5.95
N THR A 207 12.72 -18.43 -6.02
CA THR A 207 12.38 -19.23 -7.20
C THR A 207 10.94 -18.98 -7.64
N GLN A 208 10.65 -19.26 -8.90
CA GLN A 208 9.30 -19.14 -9.45
C GLN A 208 8.33 -20.18 -8.85
N GLU A 209 8.83 -21.34 -8.44
CA GLU A 209 8.05 -22.39 -7.77
C GLU A 209 7.61 -21.93 -6.38
N ASP A 210 8.56 -21.45 -5.56
CA ASP A 210 8.28 -20.88 -4.24
C ASP A 210 7.29 -19.70 -4.32
N LEU A 211 7.44 -18.87 -5.37
CA LEU A 211 6.53 -17.75 -5.62
C LEU A 211 5.10 -18.24 -5.90
N ALA A 212 4.94 -19.25 -6.75
CA ALA A 212 3.63 -19.80 -7.11
C ALA A 212 2.94 -20.45 -5.89
N ASP A 213 3.70 -21.14 -5.06
CA ASP A 213 3.22 -21.75 -3.82
C ASP A 213 2.79 -20.69 -2.80
N ALA A 214 3.65 -19.68 -2.57
CA ALA A 214 3.33 -18.58 -1.67
C ALA A 214 2.10 -17.79 -2.13
N ALA A 215 1.99 -17.47 -3.42
CA ALA A 215 0.83 -16.80 -3.98
C ALA A 215 -0.45 -17.64 -3.88
N THR A 216 -0.36 -18.95 -4.01
CA THR A 216 -1.52 -19.84 -3.81
C THR A 216 -1.97 -19.83 -2.35
N ARG A 217 -1.04 -19.93 -1.39
CA ARG A 217 -1.35 -19.86 0.04
C ARG A 217 -1.99 -18.53 0.43
N ILE A 218 -1.46 -17.41 -0.06
CA ILE A 218 -2.00 -16.06 0.25
C ILE A 218 -3.40 -15.89 -0.32
N ARG A 219 -3.67 -16.34 -1.55
CA ARG A 219 -5.02 -16.29 -2.13
C ARG A 219 -6.01 -17.18 -1.37
N GLN A 220 -5.59 -18.34 -0.89
CA GLN A 220 -6.42 -19.20 -0.04
C GLN A 220 -6.72 -18.54 1.30
N ALA A 221 -5.72 -17.94 1.95
CA ALA A 221 -5.90 -17.18 3.17
C ALA A 221 -6.83 -15.98 2.98
N ALA A 222 -6.73 -15.28 1.84
CA ALA A 222 -7.60 -14.16 1.48
C ALA A 222 -9.06 -14.63 1.37
N ALA A 223 -9.30 -15.69 0.59
CA ALA A 223 -10.63 -16.26 0.45
C ALA A 223 -11.23 -16.69 1.80
N ALA A 224 -10.43 -17.31 2.68
CA ALA A 224 -10.86 -17.71 4.02
C ALA A 224 -11.18 -16.51 4.92
N ALA A 225 -10.49 -15.39 4.74
CA ALA A 225 -10.74 -14.14 5.43
C ALA A 225 -11.91 -13.33 4.84
N GLY A 226 -12.52 -13.78 3.74
CA GLY A 226 -13.58 -13.07 3.05
C GLY A 226 -13.10 -11.95 2.14
N THR A 227 -11.82 -11.94 1.75
CA THR A 227 -11.26 -10.99 0.77
C THR A 227 -11.14 -11.61 -0.62
N ASP A 228 -11.40 -10.83 -1.67
CA ASP A 228 -11.12 -11.21 -3.05
C ASP A 228 -9.77 -10.63 -3.47
N THR A 229 -8.93 -11.44 -4.12
CA THR A 229 -7.59 -11.04 -4.57
C THR A 229 -7.39 -11.35 -6.04
N ARG A 230 -6.81 -10.38 -6.76
CA ARG A 230 -6.58 -10.46 -8.20
C ARG A 230 -5.14 -10.20 -8.55
N ILE A 231 -4.61 -10.96 -9.51
CA ILE A 231 -3.30 -10.68 -10.09
C ILE A 231 -3.46 -9.53 -11.09
N LEU A 232 -2.61 -8.51 -10.97
CA LEU A 232 -2.55 -7.40 -11.94
C LEU A 232 -1.72 -7.81 -13.16
N TYR A 233 -2.31 -8.67 -14.00
CA TYR A 233 -1.61 -9.22 -15.16
C TYR A 233 -1.13 -8.11 -16.12
N GLY A 234 0.11 -8.22 -16.58
CA GLY A 234 0.76 -7.27 -17.50
C GLY A 234 1.13 -5.93 -16.88
N GLN A 235 1.01 -5.77 -15.56
CA GLN A 235 1.31 -4.53 -14.82
C GLN A 235 2.08 -4.81 -13.52
N GLN A 236 2.87 -5.88 -13.49
CA GLN A 236 3.52 -6.38 -12.30
C GLN A 236 4.65 -5.46 -11.83
N LEU A 237 5.43 -4.88 -12.74
CA LEU A 237 6.50 -3.95 -12.37
C LEU A 237 5.95 -2.64 -11.78
N ALA A 238 4.90 -2.09 -12.40
CA ALA A 238 4.22 -0.91 -11.91
C ALA A 238 3.61 -1.18 -10.52
N ALA A 239 2.89 -2.30 -10.39
CA ALA A 239 2.27 -2.71 -9.13
C ALA A 239 3.31 -2.97 -8.03
N LEU A 240 4.45 -3.58 -8.38
CA LEU A 240 5.54 -3.81 -7.42
C LEU A 240 6.06 -2.47 -6.91
N SER A 241 6.36 -1.54 -7.82
CA SER A 241 6.85 -0.21 -7.47
C SER A 241 5.87 0.57 -6.59
N ALA A 242 4.57 0.50 -6.90
CA ALA A 242 3.52 1.10 -6.06
C ALA A 242 3.38 0.45 -4.67
N THR A 243 3.74 -0.83 -4.55
CA THR A 243 3.63 -1.58 -3.29
C THR A 243 4.84 -1.40 -2.38
N VAL A 244 6.05 -1.39 -2.94
CA VAL A 244 7.27 -1.46 -2.14
C VAL A 244 7.99 -0.11 -1.98
N LEU A 245 7.72 0.87 -2.85
CA LEU A 245 8.33 2.19 -2.75
C LEU A 245 7.51 3.11 -1.83
N PRO A 246 8.17 3.82 -0.89
CA PRO A 246 7.49 4.74 0.03
C PRO A 246 7.08 6.08 -0.62
N ALA A 247 7.07 6.15 -1.95
CA ALA A 247 6.84 7.38 -2.72
C ALA A 247 5.38 7.57 -3.16
N GLY A 248 4.46 6.67 -2.79
CA GLY A 248 3.05 6.77 -3.17
C GLY A 248 2.85 6.75 -4.69
N CYS A 249 3.63 5.94 -5.41
CA CYS A 249 3.47 5.80 -6.85
C CYS A 249 2.06 5.28 -7.15
N ARG A 250 1.27 6.09 -7.87
CA ARG A 250 -0.04 5.67 -8.35
C ARG A 250 0.14 4.55 -9.39
N LEU A 251 -0.70 3.53 -9.27
CA LEU A 251 -0.98 2.59 -10.35
C LEU A 251 -1.85 3.25 -11.41
#